data_AF-A0A151CHA2-F1
#
_entry.id   AF-A0A151CHA2-F1
#
_cell.length_a   1.000
_cell.length_b   1.000
_cell.length_c   1.000
_cell.angle_alpha   90.00
_cell.angle_beta   90.00
_cell.angle_gamma   90.00
#
_symmetry.space_group_name_H-M   'P 1'
#
loop_
_entity.id
_entity.type
_entity.pdbx_description
1 polymer ?
#
loop_
_entity_poly.entity_id
_entity_poly.type
_entity_poly.pdbx_seq_one_letter_code
_entity_poly.pdbx_strand_id
1 'polypeptide(L)'
;MKTLIKQLTPPILMDAFNKFRNHKYGWKGNYGTWQQAKKDSNGYDADEILQTVKNALLKVKKGEAAYERDGVIFDAVQYSWPLLSGLMFCAAKMEGELAVLDLGGSLGSTYYQNKKFLDKLKNVTWNIVEQKHFVDTGKEEFEDDRLKFFYDVDECIIKERPDVLLLSSVLQYIEKPYELLEDILRNDFEYILIDRTPFSKKGNDEIKLQVVTPDIYEASYPCWFFNELEFIKYFEKQGYGLVEKFKGADGEDKEVVFKGFIMERKC
;
A
#
# COMPACT_ATOMS: atom_id res chain seq x y z
N MET A 1 -28.52 7.51 -4.55
CA MET A 1 -28.60 8.86 -5.18
C MET A 1 -27.32 9.25 -5.93
N LYS A 2 -26.11 9.08 -5.35
CA LYS A 2 -24.81 9.34 -6.04
C LYS A 2 -24.62 8.52 -7.33
N THR A 3 -25.12 7.29 -7.40
CA THR A 3 -25.04 6.40 -8.57
C THR A 3 -25.92 6.84 -9.74
N LEU A 4 -27.15 7.29 -9.48
CA LEU A 4 -28.02 7.84 -10.52
C LEU A 4 -27.48 9.17 -11.07
N ILE A 5 -26.92 10.02 -10.21
CA ILE A 5 -26.33 11.30 -10.66
C ILE A 5 -25.14 11.03 -11.59
N LYS A 6 -24.25 10.07 -11.26
CA LYS A 6 -23.14 9.65 -12.13
C LYS A 6 -23.59 9.11 -13.48
N GLN A 7 -24.72 8.39 -13.53
CA GLN A 7 -25.27 7.83 -14.77
C GLN A 7 -26.02 8.87 -15.62
N LEU A 8 -26.47 9.98 -15.02
CA LEU A 8 -27.19 11.06 -15.69
C LEU A 8 -26.28 12.24 -16.06
N THR A 9 -25.07 12.36 -15.49
CA THR A 9 -24.07 13.32 -15.93
C THR A 9 -23.41 12.88 -17.24
N PRO A 10 -23.51 13.68 -18.32
CA PRO A 10 -22.76 13.45 -19.55
C PRO A 10 -21.28 13.20 -19.25
N PRO A 11 -20.63 12.21 -19.90
CA PRO A 11 -19.22 11.90 -19.69
C PRO A 11 -18.31 13.13 -19.79
N ILE A 12 -18.65 14.07 -20.67
CA ILE A 12 -17.92 15.33 -20.87
C ILE A 12 -17.93 16.21 -19.62
N LEU A 13 -19.03 16.26 -18.86
CA LEU A 13 -19.12 17.03 -17.61
C LEU A 13 -18.42 16.32 -16.45
N MET A 14 -18.48 14.98 -16.42
CA MET A 14 -17.70 14.17 -15.48
C MET A 14 -16.20 14.30 -15.75
N ASP A 15 -15.79 14.31 -17.01
CA ASP A 15 -14.41 14.51 -17.45
C ASP A 15 -13.94 15.94 -17.19
N ALA A 16 -14.80 16.94 -17.34
CA ALA A 16 -14.49 18.33 -17.00
C ALA A 16 -14.33 18.51 -15.48
N PHE A 17 -15.21 17.91 -14.67
CA PHE A 17 -15.10 17.93 -13.21
C PHE A 17 -13.87 17.16 -12.72
N ASN A 18 -13.60 15.98 -13.29
CA ASN A 18 -12.38 15.21 -13.00
C ASN A 18 -11.13 15.96 -13.47
N LYS A 19 -11.16 16.66 -14.62
CA LYS A 19 -10.06 17.54 -15.06
C LYS A 19 -9.83 18.72 -14.12
N PHE A 20 -10.90 19.32 -13.58
CA PHE A 20 -10.81 20.42 -12.62
C PHE A 20 -10.28 19.95 -11.25
N ARG A 21 -10.78 18.80 -10.75
CA ARG A 21 -10.29 18.17 -9.52
C ARG A 21 -8.85 17.71 -9.65
N ASN A 22 -8.48 17.12 -10.79
CA ASN A 22 -7.10 16.77 -11.15
C ASN A 22 -6.23 18.01 -11.41
N HIS A 23 -6.79 19.21 -11.59
CA HIS A 23 -6.00 20.43 -11.72
C HIS A 23 -5.48 20.89 -10.36
N LYS A 24 -6.29 20.76 -9.30
CA LYS A 24 -5.92 21.15 -7.93
C LYS A 24 -5.25 20.03 -7.14
N TYR A 25 -5.65 18.78 -7.34
CA TYR A 25 -5.19 17.61 -6.59
C TYR A 25 -4.54 16.56 -7.51
N GLY A 26 -3.98 15.50 -6.93
CA GLY A 26 -3.24 14.45 -7.65
C GLY A 26 -1.75 14.74 -7.73
N TRP A 27 -1.07 14.17 -8.73
CA TRP A 27 0.38 14.29 -8.87
C TRP A 27 0.79 15.56 -9.63
N LYS A 28 1.77 16.28 -9.09
CA LYS A 28 2.21 17.59 -9.56
C LYS A 28 3.72 17.65 -9.72
N GLY A 29 4.14 18.62 -10.54
CA GLY A 29 5.54 18.94 -10.77
C GLY A 29 6.31 17.81 -11.46
N ASN A 30 7.62 18.04 -11.58
CA ASN A 30 8.62 17.05 -11.90
C ASN A 30 9.91 17.55 -11.25
N TYR A 31 10.24 16.97 -10.10
CA TYR A 31 11.28 17.48 -9.22
C TYR A 31 12.60 16.78 -9.51
N GLY A 32 13.70 17.53 -9.49
CA GLY A 32 15.04 16.97 -9.71
C GLY A 32 15.56 16.22 -8.49
N THR A 33 15.10 16.57 -7.29
CA THR A 33 15.48 15.90 -6.03
C THR A 33 14.31 15.81 -5.07
N TRP A 34 14.37 14.83 -4.15
CA TRP A 34 13.35 14.65 -3.11
C TRP A 34 13.20 15.89 -2.23
N GLN A 35 14.32 16.53 -1.89
CA GLN A 35 14.37 17.75 -1.09
C GLN A 35 13.67 18.94 -1.74
N GLN A 36 13.65 19.02 -3.08
CA GLN A 36 12.87 20.06 -3.77
C GLN A 36 11.37 19.81 -3.61
N ALA A 37 10.90 18.58 -3.85
CA ALA A 37 9.50 18.23 -3.64
C ALA A 37 9.06 18.42 -2.19
N LYS A 38 9.93 18.07 -1.23
CA LYS A 38 9.64 18.18 0.21
C LYS A 38 9.46 19.63 0.66
N LYS A 39 10.23 20.57 0.10
CA LYS A 39 10.09 22.00 0.39
C LYS A 39 8.76 22.57 -0.08
N ASP A 40 8.18 22.00 -1.13
CA ASP A 40 6.89 22.39 -1.70
C ASP A 40 5.71 21.63 -1.08
N SER A 41 5.96 20.77 -0.09
CA SER A 41 4.97 19.93 0.58
C SER A 41 4.63 20.48 1.96
N ASN A 42 3.37 20.35 2.38
CA ASN A 42 2.96 20.63 3.77
C ASN A 42 3.21 19.43 4.72
N GLY A 43 3.57 18.26 4.17
CA GLY A 43 3.90 17.07 4.93
C GLY A 43 2.69 16.22 5.29
N TYR A 44 2.94 15.26 6.18
CA TYR A 44 1.95 14.31 6.67
C TYR A 44 1.51 14.79 8.06
N ASP A 45 0.29 15.31 8.19
CA ASP A 45 -0.32 15.51 9.52
C ASP A 45 -0.71 14.14 10.07
N ALA A 46 0.24 13.52 10.75
CA ALA A 46 0.13 12.14 11.17
C ALA A 46 -1.03 11.91 12.14
N ASP A 47 -1.37 12.90 12.96
CA ASP A 47 -2.41 12.78 13.97
C ASP A 47 -3.81 12.79 13.34
N GLU A 48 -4.10 13.73 12.43
CA GLU A 48 -5.41 13.77 11.75
C GLU A 48 -5.64 12.51 10.90
N ILE A 49 -4.60 12.05 10.20
CA ILE A 49 -4.68 10.87 9.34
C ILE A 49 -4.87 9.61 10.19
N LEU A 50 -4.10 9.46 11.28
CA LEU A 50 -4.25 8.35 12.21
C LEU A 50 -5.68 8.30 12.78
N GLN A 51 -6.23 9.42 13.25
CA GLN A 51 -7.59 9.44 13.81
C GLN A 51 -8.65 9.09 12.76
N THR A 52 -8.48 9.57 11.53
CA THR A 52 -9.39 9.30 10.42
C THR A 52 -9.40 7.80 10.08
N VAL A 53 -8.22 7.20 9.93
CA VAL A 53 -8.09 5.75 9.66
C VAL A 53 -8.56 4.92 10.85
N LYS A 54 -8.17 5.27 12.08
CA LYS A 54 -8.60 4.58 13.31
C LYS A 54 -10.12 4.50 13.40
N ASN A 55 -10.81 5.63 13.25
CA ASN A 55 -12.26 5.71 13.38
C ASN A 55 -12.98 4.89 12.30
N ALA A 56 -12.46 4.86 11.08
CA ALA A 56 -13.01 4.05 10.00
C ALA A 56 -12.76 2.55 10.23
N LEU A 57 -11.53 2.17 10.57
CA LEU A 57 -11.15 0.77 10.72
C LEU A 57 -11.76 0.13 11.97
N LEU A 58 -11.99 0.90 13.05
CA LEU A 58 -12.77 0.42 14.19
C LEU A 58 -14.19 -0.01 13.81
N LYS A 59 -14.84 0.70 12.88
CA LYS A 59 -16.16 0.29 12.37
C LYS A 59 -16.08 -1.01 11.58
N VAL A 60 -15.00 -1.20 10.80
CA VAL A 60 -14.75 -2.45 10.08
C VAL A 60 -14.51 -3.60 11.07
N LYS A 61 -13.64 -3.41 12.07
CA LYS A 61 -13.35 -4.39 13.12
C LYS A 61 -14.62 -4.82 13.88
N LYS A 62 -15.53 -3.88 14.16
CA LYS A 62 -16.81 -4.13 14.85
C LYS A 62 -17.91 -4.70 13.95
N GLY A 63 -17.67 -4.81 12.64
CA GLY A 63 -18.68 -5.25 11.66
C GLY A 63 -19.76 -4.19 11.34
N GLU A 64 -19.54 -2.94 11.73
CA GLU A 64 -20.42 -1.80 11.44
C GLU A 64 -20.20 -1.26 10.01
N ALA A 65 -19.04 -1.55 9.41
CA ALA A 65 -18.68 -1.23 8.04
C ALA A 65 -18.07 -2.47 7.36
N ALA A 66 -18.27 -2.61 6.04
CA ALA A 66 -17.72 -3.75 5.30
C ALA A 66 -16.22 -3.62 5.03
N TYR A 67 -15.73 -2.40 4.80
CA TYR A 67 -14.37 -2.11 4.38
C TYR A 67 -14.06 -0.62 4.52
N GLU A 68 -12.79 -0.29 4.71
CA GLU A 68 -12.28 1.09 4.60
C GLU A 68 -11.00 1.13 3.77
N ARG A 69 -10.77 2.26 3.09
CA ARG A 69 -9.49 2.59 2.46
C ARG A 69 -9.19 4.06 2.71
N ASP A 70 -8.01 4.34 3.25
CA ASP A 70 -7.55 5.68 3.60
C ASP A 70 -8.57 6.42 4.50
N GLY A 71 -9.28 5.69 5.37
CA GLY A 71 -10.33 6.22 6.25
C GLY A 71 -11.72 6.37 5.59
N VAL A 72 -11.85 6.10 4.29
CA VAL A 72 -13.13 6.16 3.58
C VAL A 72 -13.84 4.81 3.69
N ILE A 73 -15.08 4.80 4.17
CA ILE A 73 -15.91 3.59 4.29
C ILE A 73 -16.56 3.22 2.96
N PHE A 74 -16.63 1.92 2.69
CA PHE A 74 -17.32 1.34 1.53
C PHE A 74 -18.37 0.31 1.95
N ASP A 75 -19.47 0.24 1.19
CA ASP A 75 -20.58 -0.70 1.43
C ASP A 75 -20.20 -2.17 1.11
N ALA A 76 -19.12 -2.38 0.35
CA ALA A 76 -18.60 -3.68 0.00
C ALA A 76 -17.07 -3.64 -0.05
N VAL A 77 -16.44 -4.77 0.28
CA VAL A 77 -14.98 -4.92 0.17
C VAL A 77 -14.57 -4.75 -1.30
N GLN A 78 -13.67 -3.81 -1.53
CA GLN A 78 -13.05 -3.60 -2.84
C GLN A 78 -11.69 -4.31 -2.83
N TYR A 79 -11.67 -5.59 -3.20
CA TYR A 79 -10.44 -6.37 -3.23
C TYR A 79 -9.47 -5.87 -4.31
N SER A 80 -8.18 -5.85 -3.97
CA SER A 80 -7.12 -6.05 -4.96
C SER A 80 -7.05 -7.55 -5.25
N TRP A 81 -7.84 -8.02 -6.23
CA TRP A 81 -7.88 -9.44 -6.60
C TRP A 81 -6.50 -10.01 -6.94
N PRO A 82 -5.60 -9.29 -7.64
CA PRO A 82 -4.25 -9.79 -7.88
C PRO A 82 -3.43 -9.94 -6.59
N LEU A 83 -3.47 -8.96 -5.68
CA LEU A 83 -2.79 -9.08 -4.38
C LEU A 83 -3.34 -10.25 -3.57
N LEU A 84 -4.67 -10.37 -3.48
CA LEU A 84 -5.31 -11.50 -2.80
C LEU A 84 -4.89 -12.84 -3.43
N SER A 85 -4.80 -12.90 -4.76
CA SER A 85 -4.31 -14.10 -5.46
C SER A 85 -2.86 -14.41 -5.10
N GLY A 86 -2.01 -13.39 -4.96
CA GLY A 86 -0.64 -13.53 -4.47
C GLY A 86 -0.58 -14.06 -3.03
N LEU A 87 -1.38 -13.51 -2.12
CA LEU A 87 -1.49 -14.00 -0.74
C LEU A 87 -1.94 -15.47 -0.70
N MET A 88 -2.95 -15.84 -1.50
CA MET A 88 -3.43 -17.22 -1.58
C MET A 88 -2.43 -18.16 -2.25
N PHE A 89 -1.65 -17.67 -3.22
CA PHE A 89 -0.56 -18.41 -3.84
C PHE A 89 0.54 -18.72 -2.81
N CYS A 90 1.00 -17.72 -2.06
CA CYS A 90 1.98 -17.91 -0.97
C CYS A 90 1.45 -18.90 0.07
N ALA A 91 0.21 -18.72 0.51
CA ALA A 91 -0.40 -19.64 1.48
C ALA A 91 -0.49 -21.08 0.95
N ALA A 92 -0.80 -21.29 -0.34
CA ALA A 92 -0.82 -22.61 -0.94
C ALA A 92 0.58 -23.26 -1.00
N LYS A 93 1.63 -22.45 -1.19
CA LYS A 93 3.03 -22.90 -1.17
C LYS A 93 3.53 -23.24 0.23
N MET A 94 2.95 -22.60 1.25
CA MET A 94 3.27 -22.77 2.66
C MET A 94 2.26 -23.67 3.41
N GLU A 95 1.61 -24.61 2.71
CA GLU A 95 0.68 -25.58 3.31
C GLU A 95 -0.47 -24.98 4.13
N GLY A 96 -0.90 -23.78 3.75
CA GLY A 96 -1.96 -23.02 4.41
C GLY A 96 -1.51 -22.23 5.65
N GLU A 97 -0.21 -22.16 5.92
CA GLU A 97 0.39 -21.28 6.92
C GLU A 97 0.88 -20.00 6.23
N LEU A 98 0.53 -18.82 6.75
CA LEU A 98 0.91 -17.56 6.11
C LEU A 98 1.36 -16.56 7.16
N ALA A 99 2.67 -16.28 7.20
CA ALA A 99 3.26 -15.26 8.05
C ALA A 99 3.70 -14.07 7.19
N VAL A 100 3.04 -12.92 7.35
CA VAL A 100 3.26 -11.72 6.52
C VAL A 100 3.92 -10.62 7.35
N LEU A 101 4.95 -9.99 6.82
CA LEU A 101 5.41 -8.66 7.23
C LEU A 101 4.79 -7.62 6.29
N ASP A 102 3.89 -6.79 6.81
CA ASP A 102 3.23 -5.70 6.09
C ASP A 102 3.88 -4.37 6.45
N LEU A 103 4.84 -3.94 5.62
CA LEU A 103 5.56 -2.69 5.81
C LEU A 103 4.69 -1.54 5.33
N GLY A 104 4.38 -0.57 6.19
CA GLY A 104 3.44 0.48 5.82
C GLY A 104 1.97 0.08 6.02
N GLY A 105 1.68 -1.01 6.73
CA GLY A 105 0.34 -1.61 6.85
C GLY A 105 -0.70 -0.79 7.61
N SER A 106 -0.33 0.40 8.12
CA SER A 106 -1.20 1.29 8.90
C SER A 106 -1.79 0.57 10.13
N LEU A 107 -3.11 0.57 10.31
CA LEU A 107 -3.80 -0.15 11.39
C LEU A 107 -4.31 -1.54 10.95
N GLY A 108 -3.92 -2.00 9.75
CA GLY A 108 -4.29 -3.31 9.19
C GLY A 108 -5.39 -3.30 8.15
N SER A 109 -5.56 -2.22 7.39
CA SER A 109 -6.59 -2.10 6.35
C SER A 109 -6.52 -3.27 5.35
N THR A 110 -5.33 -3.66 4.90
CA THR A 110 -5.12 -4.79 3.98
C THR A 110 -5.45 -6.14 4.63
N TYR A 111 -5.12 -6.32 5.92
CA TYR A 111 -5.53 -7.50 6.68
C TYR A 111 -7.06 -7.62 6.73
N TYR A 112 -7.76 -6.55 7.15
CA TYR A 112 -9.23 -6.56 7.23
C TYR A 112 -9.89 -6.70 5.86
N GLN A 113 -9.32 -6.09 4.80
CA GLN A 113 -9.77 -6.27 3.42
C GLN A 113 -9.80 -7.76 3.04
N ASN A 114 -8.76 -8.51 3.39
CA ASN A 114 -8.59 -9.90 2.98
C ASN A 114 -9.06 -10.93 4.03
N LYS A 115 -9.54 -10.47 5.19
CA LYS A 115 -9.87 -11.30 6.35
C LYS A 115 -10.78 -12.49 6.02
N LYS A 116 -11.79 -12.31 5.16
CA LYS A 116 -12.70 -13.38 4.73
C LYS A 116 -11.96 -14.61 4.16
N PHE A 117 -10.87 -14.39 3.43
CA PHE A 117 -10.05 -15.44 2.83
C PHE A 117 -8.98 -15.92 3.81
N LEU A 118 -8.35 -15.00 4.53
CA LEU A 118 -7.37 -15.33 5.57
C LEU A 118 -7.96 -16.22 6.67
N ASP A 119 -9.25 -16.07 7.00
CA ASP A 119 -9.98 -16.91 7.95
C ASP A 119 -10.21 -18.36 7.46
N LYS A 120 -9.83 -18.69 6.22
CA LYS A 120 -9.93 -20.04 5.64
C LYS A 120 -8.59 -20.77 5.59
N LEU A 121 -7.51 -20.11 5.97
CA LEU A 121 -6.17 -20.68 6.05
C LEU A 121 -5.99 -21.42 7.39
N LYS A 122 -4.99 -22.31 7.44
CA LYS A 122 -4.68 -23.12 8.62
C LYS A 122 -4.14 -22.25 9.75
N ASN A 123 -3.18 -21.38 9.43
CA ASN A 123 -2.61 -20.41 10.36
C ASN A 123 -2.26 -19.11 9.63
N VAL A 124 -2.43 -17.96 10.29
CA VAL A 124 -2.07 -16.65 9.74
C VAL A 124 -1.52 -15.76 10.84
N THR A 125 -0.30 -15.26 10.66
CA THR A 125 0.23 -14.11 11.41
C THR A 125 0.42 -12.94 10.45
N TRP A 126 -0.10 -11.78 10.83
CA TRP A 126 -0.03 -10.55 10.03
C TRP A 126 0.66 -9.48 10.86
N ASN A 127 1.87 -9.13 10.46
CA ASN A 127 2.79 -8.37 11.28
C ASN A 127 3.03 -7.03 10.63
N ILE A 128 2.50 -5.96 11.22
CA ILE A 128 2.64 -4.61 10.69
C ILE A 128 3.88 -3.96 11.27
N VAL A 129 4.74 -3.43 10.40
CA VAL A 129 5.84 -2.55 10.79
C VAL A 129 5.50 -1.13 10.36
N GLU A 130 5.38 -0.22 11.31
CA GLU A 130 4.91 1.15 11.07
C GLU A 130 5.48 2.19 12.07
N GLN A 131 5.24 3.47 11.81
CA GLN A 131 5.59 4.58 12.70
C GLN A 131 4.99 4.43 14.10
N LYS A 132 5.72 4.96 15.09
CA LYS A 132 5.43 4.77 16.53
C LYS A 132 3.96 4.98 16.92
N HIS A 133 3.34 6.07 16.47
CA HIS A 133 1.96 6.41 16.87
C HIS A 133 0.90 5.45 16.28
N PHE A 134 1.14 4.92 15.08
CA PHE A 134 0.33 3.85 14.50
C PHE A 134 0.54 2.53 15.24
N VAL A 135 1.80 2.19 15.58
CA VAL A 135 2.10 0.97 16.34
C VAL A 135 1.48 1.03 17.73
N ASP A 136 1.61 2.15 18.45
CA ASP A 136 1.00 2.35 19.76
C ASP A 136 -0.52 2.16 19.68
N THR A 137 -1.18 2.81 18.71
CA THR A 137 -2.62 2.67 18.49
C THR A 137 -3.02 1.26 18.07
N GLY A 138 -2.24 0.64 17.19
CA GLY A 138 -2.44 -0.72 16.71
C GLY A 138 -2.43 -1.73 17.85
N LYS A 139 -1.43 -1.63 18.74
CA LYS A 139 -1.32 -2.46 19.94
C LYS A 139 -2.49 -2.28 20.89
N GLU A 140 -2.95 -1.06 21.09
CA GLU A 140 -4.05 -0.77 22.00
C GLU A 140 -5.42 -1.23 21.47
N GLU A 141 -5.68 -1.02 20.18
CA GLU A 141 -7.05 -1.07 19.63
C GLU A 141 -7.28 -2.22 18.64
N PHE A 142 -6.24 -2.70 17.97
CA PHE A 142 -6.35 -3.61 16.82
C PHE A 142 -5.69 -4.96 17.05
N GLU A 143 -4.59 -5.03 17.79
CA GLU A 143 -3.79 -6.23 18.03
C GLU A 143 -4.63 -7.38 18.60
N ASP A 144 -4.40 -8.58 18.08
CA ASP A 144 -4.99 -9.83 18.55
C ASP A 144 -4.01 -10.98 18.35
N ASP A 145 -4.46 -12.23 18.44
CA ASP A 145 -3.59 -13.40 18.29
C ASP A 145 -2.95 -13.52 16.89
N ARG A 146 -3.51 -12.86 15.87
CA ARG A 146 -3.08 -12.95 14.46
C ARG A 146 -2.50 -11.64 13.93
N LEU A 147 -3.09 -10.50 14.27
CA LEU A 147 -2.65 -9.18 13.83
C LEU A 147 -1.74 -8.56 14.89
N LYS A 148 -0.48 -8.30 14.56
CA LYS A 148 0.57 -7.80 15.47
C LYS A 148 1.21 -6.52 14.94
N PHE A 149 1.76 -5.71 15.84
CA PHE A 149 2.41 -4.43 15.48
C PHE A 149 3.83 -4.30 16.03
N PHE A 150 4.74 -3.81 15.20
CA PHE A 150 6.18 -3.71 15.48
C PHE A 150 6.72 -2.33 15.10
N TYR A 151 7.68 -1.82 15.89
CA TYR A 151 8.30 -0.52 15.63
C TYR A 151 9.40 -0.58 14.57
N ASP A 152 9.96 -1.77 14.36
CA ASP A 152 11.03 -2.01 13.41
C ASP A 152 10.96 -3.44 12.84
N VAL A 153 11.62 -3.63 11.71
CA VAL A 153 11.63 -4.89 10.97
C VAL A 153 12.36 -5.98 11.76
N ASP A 154 13.48 -5.66 12.42
CA ASP A 154 14.30 -6.64 13.12
C ASP A 154 13.53 -7.30 14.27
N GLU A 155 12.78 -6.52 15.06
CA GLU A 155 11.90 -7.04 16.12
C GLU A 155 10.87 -8.02 15.55
N CYS A 156 10.24 -7.66 14.42
CA CYS A 156 9.27 -8.51 13.74
C CYS A 156 9.90 -9.83 13.26
N ILE A 157 11.08 -9.77 12.63
CA ILE A 157 11.79 -10.95 12.14
C ILE A 157 12.15 -11.90 13.28
N ILE A 158 12.66 -11.37 14.39
CA ILE A 158 13.05 -12.18 15.56
C ILE A 158 11.86 -12.92 16.16
N LYS A 159 10.71 -12.23 16.30
CA LYS A 159 9.53 -12.76 16.99
C LYS A 159 8.66 -13.65 16.12
N GLU A 160 8.41 -13.25 14.88
CA GLU A 160 7.34 -13.82 14.04
C GLU A 160 7.87 -14.57 12.83
N ARG A 161 9.14 -14.34 12.43
CA ARG A 161 9.80 -14.99 11.29
C ARG A 161 8.93 -15.08 10.03
N PRO A 162 8.42 -13.94 9.53
CA PRO A 162 7.53 -13.91 8.37
C PRO A 162 8.22 -14.40 7.09
N ASP A 163 7.51 -15.24 6.33
CA ASP A 163 7.97 -15.77 5.04
C ASP A 163 7.62 -14.84 3.87
N VAL A 164 6.62 -13.97 4.04
CA VAL A 164 6.15 -13.06 3.01
C VAL A 164 6.38 -11.61 3.42
N LEU A 165 7.06 -10.84 2.56
CA LEU A 165 7.11 -9.39 2.66
C LEU A 165 6.02 -8.77 1.78
N LEU A 166 5.18 -7.91 2.35
CA LEU A 166 4.19 -7.11 1.64
C LEU A 166 4.62 -5.64 1.59
N LEU A 167 4.67 -5.11 0.37
CA LEU A 167 4.98 -3.71 0.06
C LEU A 167 3.82 -3.13 -0.75
N SER A 168 2.78 -2.67 -0.07
CA SER A 168 1.58 -2.10 -0.72
C SER A 168 1.53 -0.58 -0.57
N SER A 169 1.82 0.16 -1.65
CA SER A 169 1.80 1.64 -1.64
C SER A 169 2.68 2.29 -0.55
N VAL A 170 3.84 1.69 -0.23
CA VAL A 170 4.76 2.18 0.81
C VAL A 170 6.02 2.82 0.23
N LEU A 171 6.68 2.15 -0.72
CA LEU A 171 8.02 2.54 -1.19
C LEU A 171 8.06 3.92 -1.83
N GLN A 172 6.99 4.33 -2.51
CA GLN A 172 6.98 5.61 -3.20
C GLN A 172 7.09 6.80 -2.24
N TYR A 173 6.79 6.62 -0.95
CA TYR A 173 6.84 7.68 0.07
C TYR A 173 8.14 7.70 0.86
N ILE A 174 9.08 6.80 0.54
CA ILE A 174 10.40 6.73 1.17
C ILE A 174 11.39 7.55 0.34
N GLU A 175 12.14 8.45 0.98
CA GLU A 175 13.13 9.29 0.29
C GLU A 175 14.18 8.45 -0.44
N LYS A 176 14.60 7.36 0.20
CA LYS A 176 15.64 6.45 -0.30
C LYS A 176 15.14 5.00 -0.29
N PRO A 177 14.22 4.63 -1.20
CA PRO A 177 13.52 3.36 -1.13
C PRO A 177 14.47 2.16 -1.32
N TYR A 178 15.49 2.29 -2.17
CA TYR A 178 16.46 1.22 -2.40
C TYR A 178 17.45 1.01 -1.24
N GLU A 179 17.75 2.04 -0.44
CA GLU A 179 18.53 1.87 0.81
C GLU A 179 17.69 1.10 1.84
N LEU A 180 16.41 1.48 2.01
CA LEU A 180 15.48 0.74 2.87
C LEU A 180 15.32 -0.73 2.43
N LEU A 181 15.15 -0.98 1.14
CA LEU A 181 15.04 -2.34 0.60
C LEU A 181 16.32 -3.15 0.82
N GLU A 182 17.50 -2.53 0.72
CA GLU A 182 18.77 -3.23 0.96
C GLU A 182 18.86 -3.75 2.40
N ASP A 183 18.33 -3.00 3.37
CA ASP A 183 18.30 -3.44 4.76
C ASP A 183 17.24 -4.52 5.00
N ILE A 184 16.03 -4.35 4.46
CA ILE A 184 14.92 -5.29 4.68
C ILE A 184 15.18 -6.65 4.02
N LEU A 185 15.68 -6.66 2.78
CA LEU A 185 15.81 -7.88 1.98
C LEU A 185 16.92 -8.82 2.46
N ARG A 186 17.76 -8.41 3.41
CA ARG A 186 18.71 -9.28 4.12
C ARG A 186 18.03 -10.34 4.98
N ASN A 187 16.74 -10.20 5.23
CA ASN A 187 15.94 -11.11 6.04
C ASN A 187 15.32 -12.26 5.24
N ASP A 188 15.73 -12.44 3.97
CA ASP A 188 15.62 -13.74 3.31
C ASP A 188 14.18 -14.28 3.13
N PHE A 189 13.21 -13.38 2.97
CA PHE A 189 11.81 -13.71 2.69
C PHE A 189 11.68 -14.69 1.52
N GLU A 190 10.74 -15.63 1.61
CA GLU A 190 10.47 -16.57 0.52
C GLU A 190 9.74 -15.88 -0.63
N TYR A 191 8.77 -15.00 -0.29
CA TYR A 191 8.00 -14.24 -1.28
C TYR A 191 7.96 -12.76 -0.95
N ILE A 192 7.92 -11.94 -2.00
CA ILE A 192 7.65 -10.51 -1.88
C ILE A 192 6.44 -10.19 -2.74
N LEU A 193 5.41 -9.65 -2.09
CA LEU A 193 4.21 -9.13 -2.74
C LEU A 193 4.30 -7.62 -2.78
N ILE A 194 4.24 -7.07 -3.99
CA ILE A 194 4.26 -5.64 -4.24
C ILE A 194 2.91 -5.28 -4.82
N ASP A 195 2.24 -4.27 -4.28
CA ASP A 195 0.95 -3.80 -4.82
C ASP A 195 0.87 -2.28 -4.77
N ARG A 196 -0.01 -1.71 -5.60
CA ARG A 196 -0.32 -0.29 -5.61
C ARG A 196 0.93 0.61 -5.75
N THR A 197 1.95 0.12 -6.46
CA THR A 197 3.19 0.87 -6.68
C THR A 197 3.10 1.67 -7.99
N PRO A 198 3.36 2.99 -7.96
CA PRO A 198 3.31 3.83 -9.15
C PRO A 198 4.56 3.67 -10.02
N PHE A 199 4.37 3.36 -11.31
CA PHE A 199 5.44 3.29 -12.30
C PHE A 199 5.28 4.36 -13.38
N SER A 200 6.37 5.05 -13.70
CA SER A 200 6.42 6.06 -14.74
C SER A 200 6.22 5.43 -16.12
N LYS A 201 5.34 6.03 -16.92
CA LYS A 201 5.17 5.70 -18.34
C LYS A 201 6.30 6.23 -19.22
N LYS A 202 7.17 7.10 -18.71
CA LYS A 202 8.34 7.65 -19.43
C LYS A 202 9.55 6.71 -19.38
N GLY A 203 9.55 5.73 -18.47
CA GLY A 203 10.62 4.74 -18.36
C GLY A 203 11.85 5.25 -17.60
N ASN A 204 11.69 6.23 -16.71
CA ASN A 204 12.69 6.70 -15.76
C ASN A 204 12.06 6.95 -14.41
N ASP A 205 12.85 6.95 -13.33
CA ASP A 205 12.37 7.39 -12.03
C ASP A 205 12.02 8.88 -12.10
N GLU A 206 10.87 9.26 -11.54
CA GLU A 206 10.42 10.64 -11.43
C GLU A 206 10.02 10.95 -9.99
N ILE A 207 10.35 12.16 -9.53
CA ILE A 207 9.89 12.66 -8.24
C ILE A 207 8.74 13.62 -8.51
N LYS A 208 7.60 13.34 -7.89
CA LYS A 208 6.38 14.13 -7.99
C LYS A 208 5.99 14.63 -6.61
N LEU A 209 5.11 15.62 -6.58
CA LEU A 209 4.39 16.00 -5.37
C LEU A 209 2.98 15.42 -5.46
N GLN A 210 2.59 14.55 -4.53
CA GLN A 210 1.21 14.11 -4.41
C GLN A 210 0.45 15.13 -3.56
N VAL A 211 -0.64 15.69 -4.09
CA VAL A 211 -1.53 16.60 -3.37
C VAL A 211 -2.86 15.87 -3.14
N VAL A 212 -3.16 15.56 -1.88
CA VAL A 212 -4.33 14.80 -1.46
C VAL A 212 -5.59 15.65 -1.52
N THR A 213 -6.72 15.05 -1.91
CA THR A 213 -8.00 15.75 -1.90
C THR A 213 -8.50 15.92 -0.45
N PRO A 214 -8.99 17.10 -0.05
CA PRO A 214 -9.54 17.34 1.29
C PRO A 214 -10.73 16.46 1.67
N ASP A 215 -11.36 15.79 0.69
CA ASP A 215 -12.38 14.77 0.95
C ASP A 215 -11.83 13.57 1.77
N ILE A 216 -10.50 13.42 1.83
CA ILE A 216 -9.79 12.40 2.60
C ILE A 216 -9.08 13.07 3.79
N TYR A 217 -8.14 13.97 3.50
CA TYR A 217 -7.44 14.87 4.44
C TYR A 217 -6.62 15.92 3.66
N GLU A 218 -6.21 17.00 4.32
CA GLU A 218 -5.38 18.05 3.69
C GLU A 218 -3.88 17.77 3.85
N ALA A 219 -3.29 17.12 2.86
CA ALA A 219 -1.85 16.86 2.86
C ALA A 219 -1.25 16.86 1.45
N SER A 220 0.06 16.99 1.42
CA SER A 220 0.89 16.86 0.26
C SER A 220 2.27 16.35 0.66
N TYR A 221 2.84 15.48 -0.15
CA TYR A 221 4.12 14.85 0.14
C TYR A 221 4.82 14.42 -1.14
N PRO A 222 6.17 14.37 -1.14
CA PRO A 222 6.91 13.81 -2.25
C PRO A 222 6.52 12.36 -2.49
N CYS A 223 6.53 11.95 -3.75
CA CYS A 223 6.39 10.55 -4.11
C CYS A 223 7.23 10.20 -5.33
N TRP A 224 7.73 8.98 -5.37
CA TRP A 224 8.35 8.40 -6.54
C TRP A 224 7.32 7.87 -7.52
N PHE A 225 7.55 8.08 -8.81
CA PHE A 225 7.09 7.18 -9.87
C PHE A 225 8.31 6.39 -10.34
N PHE A 226 8.27 5.07 -10.18
CA PHE A 226 9.44 4.24 -10.44
C PHE A 226 9.60 3.88 -11.91
N ASN A 227 10.83 3.64 -12.33
CA ASN A 227 11.15 2.90 -13.54
C ASN A 227 10.90 1.41 -13.30
N GLU A 228 9.86 0.86 -13.93
CA GLU A 228 9.48 -0.56 -13.77
C GLU A 228 10.61 -1.53 -14.10
N LEU A 229 11.38 -1.28 -15.15
CA LEU A 229 12.43 -2.22 -15.57
C LEU A 229 13.58 -2.24 -14.57
N GLU A 230 14.02 -1.07 -14.09
CA GLU A 230 15.09 -1.00 -13.10
C GLU A 230 14.62 -1.48 -11.73
N PHE A 231 13.36 -1.23 -11.38
CA PHE A 231 12.75 -1.74 -10.16
C PHE A 231 12.71 -3.28 -10.15
N ILE A 232 12.23 -3.93 -11.22
CA ILE A 232 12.24 -5.40 -11.32
C ILE A 232 13.67 -5.94 -11.28
N LYS A 233 14.59 -5.35 -12.08
CA LYS A 233 16.00 -5.76 -12.10
C LYS A 233 16.66 -5.64 -10.72
N TYR A 234 16.25 -4.66 -9.91
CA TYR A 234 16.76 -4.52 -8.55
C TYR A 234 16.41 -5.77 -7.72
N PHE A 235 15.14 -6.19 -7.68
CA PHE A 235 14.74 -7.42 -6.98
C PHE A 235 15.42 -8.67 -7.55
N GLU A 236 15.58 -8.75 -8.87
CA GLU A 236 16.32 -9.85 -9.51
C GLU A 236 17.79 -9.94 -9.08
N LYS A 237 18.46 -8.79 -8.89
CA LYS A 237 19.83 -8.73 -8.36
C LYS A 237 19.89 -9.12 -6.88
N GLN A 238 18.83 -8.87 -6.12
CA GLN A 238 18.69 -9.31 -4.73
C GLN A 238 18.27 -10.78 -4.60
N GLY A 239 18.25 -11.53 -5.72
CA GLY A 239 17.95 -12.95 -5.70
C GLY A 239 16.46 -13.29 -5.78
N TYR A 240 15.59 -12.38 -6.20
CA TYR A 240 14.16 -12.65 -6.35
C TYR A 240 13.73 -12.72 -7.82
N GLY A 241 13.05 -13.80 -8.21
CA GLY A 241 12.48 -13.97 -9.54
C GLY A 241 11.05 -13.45 -9.63
N LEU A 242 10.71 -12.82 -10.76
CA LEU A 242 9.34 -12.40 -11.05
C LEU A 242 8.49 -13.62 -11.40
N VAL A 243 7.48 -13.90 -10.58
CA VAL A 243 6.46 -14.92 -10.84
C VAL A 243 5.37 -14.35 -11.73
N GLU A 244 4.84 -13.17 -11.37
CA GLU A 244 3.80 -12.50 -12.15
C GLU A 244 3.82 -10.98 -11.90
N LYS A 245 3.35 -10.23 -12.91
CA LYS A 245 3.06 -8.79 -12.81
C LYS A 245 1.62 -8.47 -13.18
N PHE A 246 1.03 -7.50 -12.50
CA PHE A 246 -0.35 -7.13 -12.71
C PHE A 246 -0.59 -5.63 -12.61
N LYS A 247 -1.70 -5.16 -13.17
CA LYS A 247 -2.17 -3.78 -12.97
C LYS A 247 -2.78 -3.66 -11.57
N GLY A 248 -2.40 -2.61 -10.85
CA GLY A 248 -2.92 -2.28 -9.53
C GLY A 248 -4.32 -1.66 -9.59
N ALA A 249 -5.03 -1.71 -8.47
CA ALA A 249 -6.41 -1.21 -8.37
C ALA A 249 -6.53 0.33 -8.49
N ASP A 250 -5.46 1.06 -8.23
CA ASP A 250 -5.40 2.53 -8.31
C ASP A 250 -5.40 3.05 -9.75
N GLY A 251 -5.24 2.17 -10.74
CA GLY A 251 -5.43 2.47 -12.16
C GLY A 251 -4.20 3.09 -12.84
N GLU A 252 -4.46 3.92 -13.85
CA GLU A 252 -3.41 4.58 -14.63
C GLU A 252 -3.90 5.95 -15.13
N ASP A 253 -2.95 6.87 -15.35
CA ASP A 253 -3.20 8.14 -16.02
C ASP A 253 -2.22 8.34 -17.20
N LYS A 254 -1.98 9.59 -17.62
CA LYS A 254 -1.06 9.90 -18.73
C LYS A 254 0.41 9.73 -18.38
N GLU A 255 0.78 9.87 -17.11
CA GLU A 255 2.17 9.83 -16.63
C GLU A 255 2.48 8.54 -15.86
N VAL A 256 1.51 7.94 -15.18
CA VAL A 256 1.73 6.80 -14.27
C VAL A 256 0.81 5.63 -14.55
N VAL A 257 1.30 4.42 -14.24
CA VAL A 257 0.49 3.21 -14.11
C VAL A 257 0.79 2.56 -12.78
N PHE A 258 -0.25 2.24 -12.00
CA PHE A 258 -0.09 1.47 -10.79
C PHE A 258 0.00 -0.01 -11.13
N LYS A 259 0.99 -0.68 -10.55
CA LYS A 259 1.22 -2.11 -10.76
C LYS A 259 1.57 -2.78 -9.45
N GLY A 260 1.50 -4.11 -9.49
CA GLY A 260 2.03 -4.97 -8.46
C GLY A 260 2.73 -6.18 -9.07
N PHE A 261 3.51 -6.85 -8.22
CA PHE A 261 4.36 -7.97 -8.58
C PHE A 261 4.26 -9.06 -7.51
N ILE A 262 4.37 -10.31 -7.97
CA ILE A 262 4.65 -11.46 -7.13
C ILE A 262 6.09 -11.86 -7.42
N MET A 263 6.93 -11.81 -6.40
CA MET A 263 8.33 -12.21 -6.49
C MET A 263 8.57 -13.42 -5.58
N GLU A 264 9.40 -14.35 -6.02
CA GLU A 264 9.80 -15.57 -5.29
C GLU A 264 11.32 -15.62 -5.19
N ARG A 265 11.85 -16.01 -4.04
CA ARG A 265 13.29 -16.15 -3.85
C ARG A 265 13.86 -17.22 -4.80
N LYS A 266 14.98 -16.92 -5.45
CA LYS A 266 15.71 -17.86 -6.29
C LYS A 266 16.59 -18.74 -5.40
N CYS A 267 16.40 -20.04 -5.48
CA CYS A 267 17.28 -21.05 -4.90
C CYS A 267 18.68 -21.02 -5.53
#